data_AF-T1BJ35-F1
#
_entry.id   AF-T1BJ35-F1
#
_cell.length_a   1.000
_cell.length_b   1.000
_cell.length_c   1.000
_cell.angle_alpha   90.00
_cell.angle_beta   90.00
_cell.angle_gamma   90.00
#
_symmetry.space_group_name_H-M   'P 1'
#
loop_
_entity.id
_entity.type
_entity.pdbx_description
1 polymer ?
#
loop_
_entity_poly.entity_id
_entity_poly.type
_entity_poly.pdbx_seq_one_letter_code
_entity_poly.pdbx_strand_id
1 'polypeptide(L)'
;RKIDASRLLGCSAVVAAALVTTTLLSHGMIALWSVVVVGLFNSIMFPNIFTLGIAGLGSRTGQASSLLVMAIVGGAVIPLLQGFLADRIGVHRAYILPLLCYLYIIFYGFWGSRIVESRTASHPVACRA
;
A
#
# COMPACT_ATOMS: atom_id res chain seq x y z
N ARG A 1 -20.27 -3.83 11.88
CA ARG A 1 -20.39 -4.28 10.47
C ARG A 1 -18.99 -4.66 10.00
N LYS A 2 -18.64 -5.96 10.02
CA LYS A 2 -17.28 -6.46 9.76
C LYS A 2 -17.00 -6.41 8.27
N ILE A 3 -16.27 -5.41 7.81
CA ILE A 3 -15.63 -5.45 6.49
C ILE A 3 -14.16 -5.75 6.79
N ASP A 4 -13.66 -6.87 6.29
CA ASP A 4 -12.30 -7.31 6.54
C ASP A 4 -11.33 -6.27 5.92
N ALA A 5 -10.44 -5.73 6.74
CA ALA A 5 -9.42 -4.74 6.33
C ALA A 5 -8.61 -5.24 5.12
N SER A 6 -8.40 -6.56 5.07
CA SER A 6 -7.84 -7.33 3.97
C SER A 6 -8.55 -7.09 2.64
N ARG A 7 -9.90 -7.17 2.61
CA ARG A 7 -10.70 -6.96 1.40
C ARG A 7 -10.75 -5.49 1.00
N LEU A 8 -10.79 -4.57 1.98
CA LEU A 8 -10.75 -3.13 1.71
C LEU A 8 -9.42 -2.71 1.09
N LEU A 9 -8.30 -3.20 1.62
CA LEU A 9 -6.97 -2.95 1.06
C LEU A 9 -6.82 -3.55 -0.34
N GLY A 10 -7.28 -4.78 -0.55
CA GLY A 10 -7.23 -5.42 -1.88
C GLY A 10 -8.04 -4.64 -2.92
N CYS A 11 -9.29 -4.29 -2.61
CA CYS A 11 -10.13 -3.52 -3.53
C CYS A 11 -9.57 -2.11 -3.80
N SER A 12 -9.11 -1.38 -2.77
CA SER A 12 -8.56 -0.03 -2.95
C SER A 12 -7.24 -0.04 -3.73
N ALA A 13 -6.38 -1.05 -3.52
CA ALA A 13 -5.14 -1.22 -4.27
C ALA A 13 -5.41 -1.53 -5.75
N VAL A 14 -6.42 -2.34 -6.06
CA VAL A 14 -6.82 -2.62 -7.46
C VAL A 14 -7.34 -1.36 -8.13
N VAL A 15 -8.19 -0.59 -7.46
CA VAL A 15 -8.70 0.69 -7.98
C VAL A 15 -7.53 1.67 -8.20
N ALA A 16 -6.63 1.81 -7.22
CA ALA A 16 -5.46 2.69 -7.36
C ALA A 16 -4.53 2.26 -8.50
N ALA A 17 -4.28 0.96 -8.69
CA ALA A 17 -3.47 0.46 -9.79
C ALA A 17 -4.13 0.71 -11.17
N ALA A 18 -5.45 0.54 -11.26
CA ALA A 18 -6.21 0.89 -12.47
C ALA A 18 -6.08 2.39 -12.79
N LEU A 19 -6.21 3.26 -11.78
CA LEU A 19 -6.06 4.70 -11.95
C LEU A 19 -4.62 5.12 -12.35
N VAL A 20 -3.61 4.46 -11.80
CA VAL A 20 -2.20 4.69 -12.20
C VAL A 20 -1.96 4.23 -13.63
N THR A 21 -2.55 3.10 -14.03
CA THR A 21 -2.46 2.62 -15.42
C THR A 21 -3.14 3.61 -16.38
N THR A 22 -4.32 4.14 -16.03
CA THR A 22 -4.97 5.20 -16.83
C THR A 22 -4.18 6.50 -16.83
N THR A 23 -3.43 6.80 -15.76
CA THR A 23 -2.52 7.95 -15.71
C THR A 23 -1.35 7.78 -16.68
N LEU A 24 -0.77 6.58 -16.83
CA LEU A 24 0.26 6.32 -17.83
C LEU A 24 -0.26 6.46 -19.27
N LEU A 25 -1.52 6.11 -19.51
CA LEU A 25 -2.14 6.14 -20.84
C LEU A 25 -2.68 7.54 -21.21
N SER A 26 -2.96 8.39 -20.22
CA SER A 26 -3.51 9.74 -20.41
C SER A 26 -2.41 10.80 -20.33
N HIS A 27 -2.57 11.92 -21.03
CA HIS A 27 -1.64 13.06 -20.96
C HIS A 27 -2.37 14.33 -20.52
N GLY A 28 -1.64 15.26 -19.88
CA GLY A 28 -2.15 16.57 -19.50
C GLY A 28 -3.06 16.56 -18.27
N MET A 29 -4.15 17.35 -18.30
CA MET A 29 -4.99 17.63 -17.14
C MET A 29 -5.64 16.36 -16.54
N ILE A 30 -5.97 15.38 -17.38
CA ILE A 30 -6.60 14.12 -16.96
C ILE A 30 -5.65 13.30 -16.08
N ALA A 31 -4.35 13.26 -16.42
CA ALA A 31 -3.34 12.60 -15.60
C ALA A 31 -3.19 13.28 -14.24
N LEU A 32 -3.26 14.62 -14.20
CA LEU A 32 -3.17 15.38 -12.96
C LEU A 32 -4.32 15.04 -11.99
N TRP A 33 -5.56 15.07 -12.48
CA TRP A 33 -6.74 14.70 -11.68
C TRP A 33 -6.71 13.23 -11.25
N SER A 34 -6.24 12.33 -12.12
CA SER A 34 -6.12 10.90 -11.80
C SER A 34 -5.13 10.66 -10.65
N VAL A 35 -3.97 11.33 -10.66
CA VAL A 35 -2.96 11.21 -9.60
C VAL A 35 -3.48 11.75 -8.26
N VAL A 36 -4.26 12.83 -8.26
CA VAL A 36 -4.88 13.36 -7.04
C VAL A 36 -5.83 12.33 -6.43
N VAL A 37 -6.66 11.69 -7.25
CA VAL A 37 -7.57 10.63 -6.80
C VAL A 37 -6.80 9.39 -6.32
N VAL A 38 -5.69 9.02 -6.98
CA VAL A 38 -4.77 7.97 -6.50
C VAL A 38 -4.23 8.31 -5.11
N GLY A 39 -3.83 9.57 -4.89
CA GLY A 39 -3.37 10.05 -3.58
C GLY A 39 -4.43 9.89 -2.48
N LEU A 40 -5.72 10.11 -2.82
CA LEU A 40 -6.83 9.88 -1.90
C LEU A 40 -6.94 8.40 -1.49
N PHE A 41 -6.84 7.47 -2.45
CA PHE A 41 -6.86 6.03 -2.17
C PHE A 41 -5.64 5.59 -1.34
N ASN A 42 -4.47 6.18 -1.57
CA ASN A 42 -3.26 5.87 -0.81
C ASN A 42 -3.39 6.19 0.69
N SER A 43 -4.18 7.21 1.05
CA SER A 43 -4.48 7.56 2.45
C SER A 43 -5.22 6.44 3.20
N ILE A 44 -6.04 5.64 2.50
CA ILE A 44 -6.75 4.50 3.10
C ILE A 44 -5.84 3.28 3.17
N MET A 45 -4.88 3.14 2.24
CA MET A 45 -3.98 1.99 2.19
C MET A 45 -3.00 1.97 3.36
N PHE A 46 -2.40 3.11 3.69
CA PHE A 46 -1.42 3.21 4.78
C PHE A 46 -1.96 2.72 6.16
N PRO A 47 -3.09 3.21 6.69
CA PRO A 47 -3.64 2.73 7.96
C PRO A 47 -4.08 1.27 7.89
N ASN A 48 -4.53 0.77 6.74
CA ASN A 48 -4.87 -0.65 6.57
C ASN A 48 -3.62 -1.54 6.60
N ILE A 49 -2.54 -1.17 5.92
CA ILE A 49 -1.25 -1.89 5.97
C ILE A 49 -0.72 -1.90 7.40
N PHE A 50 -0.79 -0.76 8.09
CA PHE A 50 -0.35 -0.64 9.48
C PHE A 50 -1.17 -1.52 10.41
N THR A 51 -2.50 -1.47 10.29
CA THR A 51 -3.43 -2.30 11.07
C THR A 51 -3.20 -3.79 10.83
N LEU A 52 -3.07 -4.22 9.57
CA LEU A 52 -2.77 -5.61 9.22
C LEU A 52 -1.37 -6.04 9.66
N GLY A 53 -0.38 -5.14 9.62
CA GLY A 53 1.00 -5.45 9.99
C GLY A 53 1.19 -5.67 11.50
N ILE A 54 0.38 -5.01 12.33
CA ILE A 54 0.42 -5.19 13.79
C ILE A 54 -0.65 -6.16 14.32
N ALA A 55 -1.58 -6.61 13.47
CA ALA A 55 -2.66 -7.50 13.86
C ALA A 55 -2.11 -8.85 14.37
N GLY A 56 -2.57 -9.28 15.54
CA GLY A 56 -2.19 -10.56 16.15
C GLY A 56 -0.85 -10.58 16.89
N LEU A 57 -0.15 -9.44 17.03
CA LEU A 57 1.15 -9.38 17.72
C LEU A 57 1.07 -9.12 19.24
N GLY A 58 -0.12 -8.83 19.79
CA GLY A 58 -0.34 -8.71 21.24
C GLY A 58 0.64 -7.74 21.92
N SER A 59 1.43 -8.25 22.87
CA SER A 59 2.45 -7.47 23.61
C SER A 59 3.56 -6.89 22.75
N ARG A 60 3.78 -7.41 21.53
CA ARG A 60 4.81 -6.94 20.59
C ARG A 60 4.33 -5.89 19.59
N THR A 61 3.07 -5.46 19.70
CA THR A 61 2.47 -4.43 18.83
C THR A 61 3.27 -3.13 18.83
N GLY A 62 3.80 -2.71 19.98
CA GLY A 62 4.62 -1.49 20.09
C GLY A 62 5.93 -1.57 19.29
N GLN A 63 6.63 -2.71 19.31
CA GLN A 63 7.85 -2.91 18.53
C GLN A 63 7.56 -3.09 17.03
N ALA A 64 6.44 -3.72 16.68
CA ALA A 64 6.05 -3.88 15.28
C ALA A 64 5.69 -2.53 14.64
N SER A 65 4.96 -1.68 15.37
CA SER A 65 4.64 -0.31 14.98
C SER A 65 5.91 0.50 14.68
N SER A 66 6.91 0.47 15.56
CA SER A 66 8.15 1.22 15.34
C SER A 66 8.98 0.69 14.17
N LEU A 67 9.01 -0.64 13.96
CA LEU A 67 9.63 -1.25 12.77
C LEU A 67 8.93 -0.85 11.47
N LEU A 68 7.58 -0.81 11.46
CA LEU A 68 6.81 -0.34 10.31
C LEU A 68 7.14 1.13 10.00
N VAL A 69 7.24 1.99 11.01
CA VAL A 69 7.63 3.40 10.81
C VAL A 69 9.05 3.53 10.27
N MET A 70 10.01 2.73 10.74
CA MET A 70 11.36 2.70 10.17
C MET A 70 11.35 2.22 8.71
N ALA A 71 10.48 1.27 8.36
CA ALA A 71 10.34 0.81 6.97
C ALA A 71 9.83 1.91 6.02
N ILE A 72 9.02 2.86 6.50
CA ILE A 72 8.58 4.02 5.70
C ILE A 72 9.77 4.89 5.29
N VAL A 73 10.78 5.04 6.15
CA VAL A 73 12.01 5.79 5.83
C VAL A 73 12.73 5.16 4.63
N GLY A 74 12.72 3.83 4.52
CA GLY A 74 13.23 3.12 3.35
C GLY A 74 12.46 3.46 2.06
N GLY A 75 11.20 3.88 2.17
CA GLY A 75 10.39 4.37 1.05
C GLY A 75 10.94 5.64 0.39
N ALA A 76 11.81 6.41 1.05
CA ALA A 76 12.46 7.59 0.45
C ALA A 76 13.38 7.25 -0.73
N VAL A 77 13.82 5.99 -0.84
CA VAL A 77 14.62 5.50 -1.97
C VAL A 77 13.83 5.48 -3.27
N ILE A 78 12.53 5.17 -3.22
CA ILE A 78 11.67 5.04 -4.41
C ILE A 78 11.50 6.40 -5.15
N PRO A 79 11.16 7.52 -4.48
CA PRO A 79 11.12 8.84 -5.11
C PRO A 79 12.47 9.30 -5.65
N LEU A 80 13.58 8.99 -4.97
CA LEU A 80 14.92 9.32 -5.45
C LEU A 80 15.25 8.59 -6.75
N LEU A 81 14.95 7.28 -6.81
CA LEU A 81 15.11 6.49 -8.03
C LEU A 81 14.21 7.04 -9.14
N GLN A 82 12.95 7.36 -8.83
CA GLN A 82 12.00 7.89 -9.79
C GLN A 82 12.45 9.25 -10.36
N GLY A 83 12.97 10.15 -9.52
CA GLY A 83 13.52 11.43 -9.94
C GLY A 83 14.71 11.25 -10.88
N PHE A 84 15.66 10.38 -10.50
CA PHE A 84 16.81 10.05 -11.34
C PHE A 84 16.41 9.44 -12.69
N LEU A 85 15.38 8.60 -12.72
CA LEU A 85 14.81 8.07 -13.97
C LEU A 85 14.13 9.18 -14.78
N ALA A 86 13.37 10.07 -14.14
CA ALA A 86 12.68 11.17 -14.82
C ALA A 86 13.68 12.09 -15.56
N ASP A 87 14.82 12.37 -14.95
CA ASP A 87 15.89 13.20 -15.53
C ASP A 87 16.56 12.56 -16.76
N ARG A 88 16.59 11.22 -16.84
CA ARG A 88 17.30 10.46 -17.88
C ARG A 88 16.42 10.05 -19.07
N ILE A 89 15.20 9.58 -18.78
CA ILE A 89 14.31 8.91 -19.76
C ILE A 89 12.94 9.57 -19.89
N GLY A 90 12.73 10.71 -19.20
CA GLY A 90 11.51 11.50 -19.25
C GLY A 90 10.46 11.03 -18.24
N VAL A 91 9.64 11.98 -17.79
CA VAL A 91 8.65 11.81 -16.72
C VAL A 91 7.65 10.68 -17.03
N HIS A 92 7.28 10.51 -18.30
CA HIS A 92 6.34 9.47 -18.73
C HIS A 92 6.81 8.04 -18.45
N ARG A 93 8.10 7.76 -18.69
CA ARG A 93 8.67 6.43 -18.46
C ARG A 93 9.02 6.20 -16.99
N ALA A 94 9.29 7.27 -16.24
CA ALA A 94 9.53 7.18 -14.80
C ALA A 94 8.32 6.64 -14.02
N TYR A 95 7.10 6.75 -14.58
CA TYR A 95 5.88 6.18 -14.00
C TYR A 95 5.82 4.64 -13.97
N ILE A 96 6.74 3.92 -14.62
CA ILE A 96 6.88 2.46 -14.47
C ILE A 96 7.21 2.07 -13.03
N LEU A 97 7.97 2.91 -12.31
CA LEU A 97 8.38 2.64 -10.93
C LEU A 97 7.17 2.60 -9.97
N PRO A 98 6.28 3.61 -9.95
CA PRO A 98 5.06 3.56 -9.14
C PRO A 98 4.12 2.43 -9.58
N LEU A 99 4.02 2.12 -10.87
CA LEU A 99 3.22 0.98 -11.35
C LEU A 99 3.69 -0.34 -10.70
N LEU A 100 5.00 -0.56 -10.62
CA LEU A 100 5.60 -1.75 -10.02
C LEU A 100 5.39 -1.77 -8.49
N CYS A 101 5.44 -0.61 -7.82
CA CYS A 101 5.06 -0.49 -6.41
C CYS A 101 3.59 -0.85 -6.17
N TYR A 102 2.66 -0.39 -7.00
CA TYR A 102 1.24 -0.72 -6.86
C TYR A 102 0.97 -2.21 -7.08
N LEU A 103 1.66 -2.85 -8.02
CA LEU A 103 1.60 -4.31 -8.19
C LEU A 103 2.04 -5.06 -6.93
N TYR A 104 3.09 -4.61 -6.27
CA TYR A 104 3.52 -5.19 -4.99
C TYR A 104 2.45 -5.03 -3.89
N ILE A 105 1.78 -3.88 -3.83
CA ILE A 105 0.71 -3.66 -2.84
C ILE A 105 -0.52 -4.51 -3.14
N ILE A 106 -0.87 -4.71 -4.42
CA ILE A 106 -1.91 -5.67 -4.82
C ILE A 106 -1.55 -7.07 -4.34
N PHE A 107 -0.31 -7.51 -4.57
CA PHE A 107 0.16 -8.81 -4.09
C PHE A 107 0.06 -8.93 -2.56
N TYR A 108 0.46 -7.89 -1.82
CA TYR A 108 0.30 -7.83 -0.37
C TYR A 108 -1.18 -7.87 0.07
N GLY A 109 -2.06 -7.16 -0.65
CA GLY A 109 -3.49 -7.11 -0.38
C GLY A 109 -4.23 -8.42 -0.65
N PHE A 110 -3.80 -9.24 -1.61
CA PHE A 110 -4.42 -10.53 -1.92
C PHE A 110 -3.80 -11.72 -1.19
N TRP A 111 -2.47 -11.76 -1.11
CA TRP A 111 -1.74 -12.90 -0.54
C TRP A 111 -1.29 -12.64 0.91
N GLY A 112 -0.72 -11.45 1.17
CA GLY A 112 -0.25 -11.07 2.50
C GLY A 112 -1.36 -10.93 3.53
N SER A 113 -2.47 -10.30 3.14
CA SER A 113 -3.62 -10.06 4.05
C SER A 113 -4.36 -11.33 4.46
N ARG A 114 -4.44 -12.36 3.59
CA ARG A 114 -5.03 -13.66 3.92
C ARG A 114 -4.25 -14.39 5.02
N ILE A 115 -2.92 -14.21 5.05
CA ILE A 115 -2.05 -14.83 6.06
C ILE A 115 -2.28 -14.18 7.43
N VAL A 116 -2.50 -12.85 7.48
CA VAL A 116 -2.81 -12.13 8.71
C VAL A 116 -4.17 -12.56 9.28
N GLU A 117 -5.21 -12.63 8.44
CA GLU A 117 -6.55 -13.09 8.83
C GLU A 117 -6.51 -14.50 9.44
N SER A 118 -5.75 -15.42 8.83
CA SER A 118 -5.60 -16.79 9.34
C SER A 118 -4.88 -16.87 10.70
N ARG A 119 -3.96 -15.93 10.97
CA ARG A 119 -3.23 -15.85 12.24
C ARG A 119 -4.11 -15.29 13.37
N THR A 120 -4.96 -14.32 13.05
CA THR A 120 -6.01 -13.81 13.95
C THR A 120 -7.07 -14.87 14.26
N ALA A 121 -7.42 -15.75 13.31
CA ALA A 121 -8.35 -16.86 13.55
C ALA A 121 -7.76 -17.97 14.44
N SER A 122 -6.45 -18.22 14.38
CA SER A 122 -5.76 -19.22 15.22
C SER A 122 -5.50 -18.78 16.66
N HIS A 123 -5.53 -17.47 16.93
CA HIS A 123 -5.52 -16.91 18.29
C HIS A 123 -6.91 -16.31 18.57
N PRO A 124 -7.94 -17.13 18.87
CA PRO A 124 -9.11 -16.58 19.52
C PRO A 124 -8.59 -15.92 20.79
N VAL A 125 -8.83 -14.62 20.88
CA VAL A 125 -8.61 -13.76 22.05
C VAL A 125 -8.47 -14.61 23.29
N ALA A 126 -7.22 -14.91 23.67
CA ALA A 126 -6.94 -15.53 24.94
C ALA A 126 -7.38 -14.48 25.96
N CYS A 127 -8.59 -14.71 26.47
CA CYS A 127 -9.11 -14.20 27.71
C CYS A 127 -7.98 -13.92 28.70
N ARG A 128 -8.02 -12.74 29.35
CA ARG A 128 -7.14 -12.22 30.43
C ARG A 128 -5.94 -11.41 29.91
N ALA A 129 -5.58 -10.28 30.52
CA ALA A 129 -5.86 -9.77 31.87
C ALA A 129 -5.97 -8.25 31.86
#